data_AF-A0A377D3A7-F1
#
_entry.id   AF-A0A377D3A7-F1
#
_cell.length_a   1.000
_cell.length_b   1.000
_cell.length_c   1.000
_cell.angle_alpha   90.00
_cell.angle_beta   90.00
_cell.angle_gamma   90.00
#
_symmetry.space_group_name_H-M   'P 1'
#
loop_
_entity.id
_entity.type
_entity.pdbx_description
1 polymer ?
#
loop_
_entity_poly.entity_id
_entity_poly.type
_entity_poly.pdbx_seq_one_letter_code
_entity_poly.pdbx_strand_id
1 'polypeptide(L)'
;MGEVNRLQGTIRGGQFHVGAHRWPLGYTPAYQGPVDLFLRPWEVDISRRTSLDSPLPVQVLEASPKGHYTQLVVQPLGWYNEPLTVVMHGGRCPRSVASVYSLVCNMRGLYNGDERI
;
A
#
# COMPACT_ATOMS: atom_id res chain seq x y z
N MET A 1 19.61 4.88 -2.86
CA MET A 1 18.35 5.33 -2.21
C MET A 1 17.23 4.86 -3.11
N GLY A 2 16.52 3.80 -2.71
CA GLY A 2 15.47 3.20 -3.54
C GLY A 2 14.15 3.96 -3.42
N GLU A 3 13.31 3.86 -4.45
CA GLU A 3 11.94 4.35 -4.45
C GLU A 3 11.17 3.68 -3.29
N VAL A 4 10.55 4.48 -2.42
CA VAL A 4 9.75 4.00 -1.28
C VAL A 4 8.46 4.81 -1.25
N ASN A 5 7.35 4.13 -1.02
CA ASN A 5 6.09 4.79 -0.74
C ASN A 5 6.06 5.17 0.73
N ARG A 6 5.61 6.38 1.03
CA ARG A 6 5.33 6.83 2.40
C ARG A 6 3.84 6.97 2.54
N LEU A 7 3.25 6.34 3.55
CA LEU A 7 1.84 6.46 3.88
C LEU A 7 1.71 7.05 5.28
N GLN A 8 1.03 8.19 5.38
CA GLN A 8 0.73 8.81 6.66
C GLN A 8 -0.57 8.24 7.21
N GLY A 9 -0.52 7.73 8.44
CA GLY A 9 -1.69 7.19 9.11
C GLY A 9 -1.61 7.30 10.63
N THR A 10 -2.48 6.59 11.32
CA THR A 10 -2.56 6.61 12.78
C THR A 10 -2.82 5.21 13.30
N ILE A 11 -2.09 4.78 14.33
CA ILE A 11 -2.32 3.51 14.99
C ILE A 11 -3.32 3.68 16.13
N ARG A 12 -4.36 2.84 16.14
CA ARG A 12 -5.36 2.74 17.21
C ARG A 12 -5.75 1.28 17.45
N GLY A 13 -5.54 0.78 18.67
CA GLY A 13 -6.02 -0.53 19.11
C GLY A 13 -5.52 -1.72 18.28
N GLY A 14 -4.28 -1.64 17.77
CA GLY A 14 -3.70 -2.68 16.89
C GLY A 14 -4.18 -2.60 15.44
N GLN A 15 -4.78 -1.47 15.04
CA GLN A 15 -5.15 -1.18 13.66
C GLN A 15 -4.38 0.05 13.18
N PHE A 16 -3.88 0.01 11.95
CA PHE A 16 -3.39 1.18 11.24
C PHE A 16 -4.53 1.81 10.46
N HIS A 17 -4.77 3.10 10.70
CA HIS A 17 -5.81 3.88 10.05
C HIS A 17 -5.19 4.80 9.00
N VAL A 18 -5.71 4.74 7.77
CA VAL A 18 -5.36 5.63 6.67
C VAL A 18 -6.63 6.09 5.96
N GLY A 19 -6.92 7.39 6.04
CA GLY A 19 -8.23 7.94 5.67
C GLY A 19 -9.38 7.24 6.41
N ALA A 20 -10.39 6.77 5.67
CA ALA A 20 -11.51 6.00 6.22
C ALA A 20 -11.22 4.50 6.40
N HIS A 21 -10.03 4.02 5.99
CA HIS A 21 -9.71 2.60 5.96
C HIS A 21 -8.88 2.19 7.18
N ARG A 22 -9.05 0.93 7.56
CA ARG A 22 -8.35 0.30 8.67
C ARG A 22 -7.67 -0.96 8.21
N TRP A 23 -6.47 -1.19 8.71
CA TRP A 23 -5.68 -2.39 8.46
C TRP A 23 -5.29 -3.06 9.77
N PRO A 24 -5.58 -4.36 9.95
CA PRO A 24 -5.22 -5.07 11.16
C PRO A 24 -3.73 -5.39 11.20
N LEU A 25 -3.03 -4.94 12.25
CA LEU A 25 -1.60 -5.21 12.43
C LEU A 25 -1.33 -6.64 12.86
N GLY A 26 -2.31 -7.32 13.46
CA GLY A 26 -2.13 -8.64 14.07
C GLY A 26 -1.38 -8.60 15.42
N TYR A 27 -0.98 -7.41 15.87
CA TYR A 27 -0.43 -7.14 17.20
C TYR A 27 -0.92 -5.77 17.69
N THR A 28 -0.74 -5.49 18.98
CA THR A 28 -1.04 -4.17 19.57
C THR A 28 0.28 -3.46 19.86
N PRO A 29 0.69 -2.47 19.05
CA PRO A 29 1.89 -1.69 19.31
C PRO A 29 1.76 -0.92 20.62
N ALA A 30 2.87 -0.74 21.33
CA ALA A 30 2.90 0.09 22.55
C ALA A 30 2.58 1.57 22.22
N TYR A 31 3.01 2.04 21.05
CA TYR A 31 2.70 3.38 20.55
C TYR A 31 1.32 3.44 19.90
N GLN A 32 0.56 4.47 20.24
CA GLN A 32 -0.76 4.78 19.67
C GLN A 32 -0.75 6.25 19.27
N GLY A 33 -0.99 6.56 18.00
CA GLY A 33 -0.79 7.92 17.49
C GLY A 33 -0.44 7.98 16.00
N PRO A 34 -0.09 9.17 15.49
CA PRO A 34 0.31 9.36 14.10
C PRO A 34 1.61 8.61 13.79
N VAL A 35 1.66 7.92 12.66
CA VAL A 35 2.83 7.15 12.22
C VAL A 35 3.01 7.26 10.72
N ASP A 36 4.24 7.07 10.28
CA ASP A 36 4.60 6.95 8.87
C ASP A 36 4.85 5.47 8.55
N LEU A 37 4.14 4.96 7.54
CA LEU A 37 4.34 3.62 7.00
C LEU A 37 5.17 3.73 5.71
N PHE A 38 6.37 3.17 5.73
CA PHE A 38 7.22 3.08 4.56
C PHE A 38 7.04 1.72 3.91
N LEU A 39 6.63 1.72 2.64
CA LEU A 39 6.42 0.52 1.85
C LEU A 39 7.32 0.56 0.63
N ARG A 40 8.18 -0.43 0.48
CA ARG A 40 8.92 -0.58 -0.77
C ARG A 40 7.98 -1.10 -1.86
N PRO A 41 8.16 -0.71 -3.13
CA PRO A 41 7.27 -1.13 -4.22
C PRO A 41 7.04 -2.64 -4.33
N TRP A 42 8.02 -3.46 -3.96
CA TRP A 42 7.93 -4.93 -3.96
C TRP A 42 7.34 -5.55 -2.68
N GLU A 43 7.15 -4.75 -1.63
CA GLU A 43 6.41 -5.16 -0.42
C GLU A 43 4.90 -4.93 -0.55
N VAL A 44 4.48 -4.39 -1.69
CA VAL A 44 3.10 -4.08 -2.02
C VAL A 44 2.67 -4.94 -3.21
N ASP A 45 1.58 -5.67 -3.03
CA ASP A 45 0.92 -6.44 -4.06
C ASP A 45 -0.43 -5.82 -4.42
N ILE A 46 -0.95 -6.11 -5.61
CA ILE A 46 -2.27 -5.67 -6.02
C ILE A 46 -3.12 -6.84 -6.53
N SER A 47 -4.37 -6.88 -6.09
CA SER A 47 -5.32 -7.94 -6.44
C SER A 47 -6.54 -7.36 -7.15
N ARG A 48 -7.11 -8.10 -8.10
CA ARG A 48 -8.42 -7.78 -8.70
C ARG A 48 -9.59 -8.21 -7.83
N ARG A 49 -9.33 -9.05 -6.83
CA ARG A 49 -10.34 -9.53 -5.89
C ARG A 49 -10.27 -8.65 -4.65
N THR A 50 -11.39 -8.00 -4.35
CA THR A 50 -11.63 -7.37 -3.05
C THR A 50 -11.77 -8.48 -2.01
N SER A 51 -10.68 -8.76 -1.29
CA SER A 51 -10.72 -9.62 -0.11
C SER A 51 -10.95 -8.76 1.14
N LEU A 52 -11.48 -9.35 2.20
CA LEU A 52 -11.67 -8.69 3.50
C LEU A 52 -10.35 -8.10 4.05
N ASP A 53 -9.21 -8.71 3.71
CA ASP A 53 -7.86 -8.26 4.11
C ASP A 53 -7.25 -7.19 3.18
N SER A 54 -7.93 -6.85 2.07
CA SER A 54 -7.40 -5.98 1.00
C SER A 54 -8.41 -4.90 0.59
N PRO A 55 -8.83 -4.02 1.53
CA PRO A 55 -9.94 -3.12 1.28
C PRO A 55 -9.55 -1.85 0.54
N LEU A 56 -8.28 -1.63 0.19
CA LEU A 56 -7.81 -0.33 -0.33
C LEU A 56 -7.93 -0.22 -1.84
N PRO A 57 -8.94 0.49 -2.38
CA PRO A 57 -9.09 0.65 -3.81
C PRO A 57 -7.98 1.57 -4.35
N VAL A 58 -7.34 1.12 -5.42
CA VAL A 58 -6.36 1.88 -6.19
C VAL A 58 -6.66 1.77 -7.67
N GLN A 59 -6.40 2.83 -8.41
CA GLN A 59 -6.55 2.89 -9.86
C GLN A 59 -5.17 2.89 -10.52
N VAL A 60 -4.95 2.02 -11.51
CA VAL A 60 -3.69 2.03 -12.26
C VAL A 60 -3.64 3.26 -13.16
N LEU A 61 -2.64 4.11 -12.95
CA LEU A 61 -2.32 5.24 -13.82
C LEU A 61 -1.39 4.79 -14.96
N GLU A 62 -0.30 4.11 -14.61
CA GLU A 62 0.73 3.68 -15.57
C GLU A 62 1.19 2.25 -15.31
N ALA A 63 1.59 1.56 -16.38
CA ALA A 63 2.13 0.21 -16.31
C ALA A 63 3.39 0.07 -17.17
N SER A 64 4.52 -0.16 -16.52
CA SER A 64 5.85 -0.30 -17.12
C SER A 64 6.39 -1.72 -16.94
N PRO A 65 6.30 -2.59 -17.96
CA PRO A 65 6.90 -3.93 -17.89
C PRO A 65 8.44 -3.83 -17.90
N LYS A 66 9.10 -4.50 -16.94
CA LYS A 66 10.57 -4.56 -16.78
C LYS A 66 11.12 -5.97 -16.98
N GLY A 67 10.47 -6.75 -17.85
CA GLY A 67 10.80 -8.17 -18.09
C GLY A 67 10.12 -9.08 -17.09
N HIS A 68 10.74 -9.34 -15.94
CA HIS A 68 10.26 -10.32 -14.94
C HIS A 68 9.19 -9.78 -13.98
N TYR A 69 8.96 -8.46 -13.99
CA TYR A 69 7.94 -7.79 -13.21
C TYR A 69 7.37 -6.60 -13.97
N THR A 70 6.21 -6.12 -13.54
CA THR A 70 5.61 -4.88 -14.06
C THR A 70 5.57 -3.87 -12.94
N GLN A 71 6.24 -2.73 -13.13
CA GLN A 71 6.11 -1.58 -12.24
C GLN A 71 4.83 -0.84 -12.60
N LEU A 72 4.00 -0.57 -11.60
CA LEU A 72 2.73 0.10 -11.75
C LEU A 72 2.75 1.37 -10.90
N VAL A 73 2.29 2.47 -11.48
CA VAL A 73 1.96 3.68 -10.73
C VAL A 73 0.46 3.66 -10.51
N VAL A 74 0.02 3.70 -9.25
CA VAL A 74 -1.39 3.58 -8.87
C VAL A 74 -1.84 4.77 -8.04
N GLN A 75 -3.07 5.25 -8.28
CA GLN A 75 -3.71 6.29 -7.51
C GLN A 75 -4.65 5.68 -6.47
N PRO A 76 -4.39 5.86 -5.17
CA PRO A 76 -5.37 5.60 -4.11
C PRO A 76 -6.70 6.32 -4.33
N LEU A 77 -7.81 5.59 -4.18
CA LEU A 77 -9.15 6.14 -4.36
C LEU A 77 -9.76 6.51 -3.01
N GLY A 78 -9.60 7.78 -2.63
CA GLY A 78 -10.30 8.37 -1.48
C GLY A 78 -9.71 8.07 -0.10
N TRP A 79 -8.56 7.41 -0.02
CA TRP A 79 -7.89 7.10 1.26
C TRP A 79 -6.48 7.66 1.37
N TYR A 80 -5.87 8.05 0.26
CA TYR A 80 -4.57 8.71 0.21
C TYR A 80 -4.49 9.61 -1.03
N ASN A 81 -3.63 10.62 -0.98
CA ASN A 81 -3.60 11.68 -1.99
C ASN A 81 -2.49 11.48 -3.02
N GLU A 82 -1.35 10.92 -2.63
CA GLU A 82 -0.20 10.76 -3.52
C GLU A 82 -0.25 9.40 -4.25
N PRO A 83 0.22 9.34 -5.51
CA PRO A 83 0.34 8.09 -6.23
C PRO A 83 1.39 7.19 -5.56
N LEU A 84 1.16 5.88 -5.65
CA LEU A 84 2.03 4.86 -5.09
C LEU A 84 2.64 4.04 -6.22
N THR A 85 3.91 3.69 -6.05
CA THR A 85 4.60 2.77 -6.96
C THR A 85 4.55 1.37 -6.39
N VAL A 86 4.05 0.42 -7.18
CA VAL A 86 3.95 -0.99 -6.79
C VAL A 86 4.56 -1.88 -7.85
N VAL A 87 5.00 -3.07 -7.44
CA VAL A 87 5.58 -4.06 -8.35
C VAL A 87 4.67 -5.28 -8.39
N MET A 88 4.14 -5.56 -9.58
CA MET A 88 3.37 -6.76 -9.85
C MET A 88 4.28 -7.87 -10.38
N HIS A 89 4.32 -9.00 -9.67
CA HIS A 89 5.03 -10.22 -10.09
C HIS A 89 4.07 -11.23 -10.71
N GLY A 90 4.45 -11.83 -11.85
CA GLY A 90 3.76 -13.00 -12.42
C GLY A 90 2.30 -12.79 -12.92
N GLY A 91 1.76 -11.57 -12.85
CA GLY A 91 0.43 -11.23 -13.37
C GLY A 91 0.46 -10.80 -14.83
N ARG A 92 -0.62 -11.08 -15.59
CA ARG A 92 -0.85 -10.37 -16.86
C ARG A 92 -0.91 -8.88 -16.55
N CYS A 93 -0.12 -8.09 -17.27
CA CYS A 93 -0.16 -6.63 -17.21
C CYS A 93 -1.61 -6.13 -17.21
N PRO A 94 -1.91 -5.04 -16.48
CA PRO A 94 -3.25 -4.45 -16.49
C PRO A 94 -3.72 -4.26 -17.94
N ARG A 95 -4.91 -4.76 -18.26
CA ARG A 95 -5.45 -4.69 -19.63
C ARG A 95 -5.75 -3.27 -20.08
N SER A 96 -5.94 -2.35 -19.13
CA SER A 96 -6.19 -0.94 -19.39
C SER A 96 -5.69 -0.10 -18.21
N VAL A 97 -5.10 1.04 -18.53
CA VAL A 97 -5.04 2.19 -17.61
C VAL A 97 -6.45 2.50 -17.12
N ALA A 98 -6.60 2.95 -15.88
CA ALA A 98 -7.87 3.12 -15.15
C ALA A 98 -8.55 1.86 -14.58
N SER A 99 -7.94 0.68 -14.67
CA SER A 99 -8.45 -0.50 -13.95
C SER A 99 -8.31 -0.33 -12.43
N VAL A 100 -9.36 -0.68 -11.67
CA VAL A 100 -9.36 -0.63 -10.21
C VAL A 100 -8.88 -1.97 -9.63
N TYR A 101 -7.98 -1.90 -8.66
CA TYR A 101 -7.43 -3.02 -7.92
C TYR A 101 -7.50 -2.74 -6.41
N SER A 102 -7.33 -3.78 -5.61
CA SER A 102 -7.13 -3.70 -4.17
C SER A 102 -5.64 -3.79 -3.85
N LEU A 103 -5.14 -2.85 -3.04
CA LEU A 103 -3.77 -2.88 -2.54
C LEU A 103 -3.66 -3.85 -1.35
N VAL A 104 -2.57 -4.61 -1.31
CA VAL A 104 -2.20 -5.50 -0.20
C VAL A 104 -0.76 -5.21 0.17
N CYS A 105 -0.48 -4.96 1.45
CA CYS A 105 0.89 -4.77 1.90
C CYS A 105 1.10 -5.29 3.31
N ASN A 106 2.35 -5.53 3.67
CA ASN A 106 2.73 -5.84 5.04
C ASN A 106 3.13 -4.55 5.78
N MET A 107 2.72 -4.42 7.04
CA MET A 107 2.96 -3.23 7.88
C MET A 107 4.26 -3.32 8.68
N ARG A 108 5.28 -4.02 8.15
CA ARG A 108 6.59 -4.18 8.80
C ARG A 108 7.40 -2.88 8.88
N GLY A 109 7.08 -1.91 8.03
CA GLY A 109 7.77 -0.62 7.93
C GLY A 109 7.02 0.52 8.63
N LEU A 110 6.47 0.30 9.83
CA LEU A 110 5.85 1.35 10.62
C LEU A 110 6.87 2.11 11.46
N TYR A 111 6.83 3.44 11.37
CA TYR A 111 7.73 4.34 12.07
C TYR A 111 6.97 5.45 12.79
N ASN A 112 7.40 5.74 14.00
CA ASN A 112 7.06 6.94 14.74
C ASN A 112 8.27 7.88 14.70
N GLY A 113 8.26 8.85 13.77
CA GLY A 113 9.44 9.66 13.48
C GLY A 113 10.56 8.80 12.89
N ASP A 114 11.71 8.75 13.56
CA ASP A 114 12.86 7.92 13.18
C ASP A 114 12.86 6.52 13.84
N GLU A 115 11.94 6.25 14.78
CA GLU A 115 11.90 4.99 15.52
C GLU A 115 10.88 4.01 14.93
N ARG A 116 11.31 2.77 14.70
CA ARG A 116 10.43 1.69 14.21
C ARG A 116 9.64 1.07 15.37
N ILE A 117 8.35 0.83 15.15
CA ILE A 117 7.38 0.31 16.15
C ILE A 117 6.83 -1.08 15.82
#